data_AF-A0A6A6URJ8-F1
#
_entry.id   AF-A0A6A6URJ8-F1
#
_cell.length_a   1.000
_cell.length_b   1.000
_cell.length_c   1.000
_cell.angle_alpha   90.00
_cell.angle_beta   90.00
_cell.angle_gamma   90.00
#
_symmetry.space_group_name_H-M   'P 1'
#
loop_
_entity.id
_entity.type
_entity.pdbx_description
1 polymer ?
#
loop_
_entity_poly.entity_id
_entity_poly.type
_entity_poly.pdbx_seq_one_letter_code
_entity_poly.pdbx_strand_id
1 'polypeptide(L)'
;MLGNLPPEILSQICLELPSAQAVRGISLTNHRLHNFVQDEGWKIFVQTYFPSYLNGLASTINYSEAAKSLTALSKSWDRRALLVKTVQPSPWDLRYGTNDTSRSRRPWAAVSSSNGSNYAIGARTRRRGQTMGFQPAVDSQEEIIGGDWTSRREYLVWGAGPQLGFRVRCINADPIESWQATTEEHGNLIHWTWYHPDNWRDGQDDITALKMLSSSFVQEHTHARWPFCSVMVIVGNASGTLKIFDINLTHSPPDASAWLSGSYVLANPNGSAVRSLDISPSGEHVAAMFADGKLSVYHLVRTPSSSPGRQKCALGSFEFDLTDLQATLNSLEDLLPISTLQVDTKKYGHTWACSFLSDDRIAVGSGRSFEPLQVYTITSSGISQQVTLGS
;
A
#
# COMPACT_ATOMS: atom_id res chain seq x y z
N MET A 1 2.41 -50.19 3.69
CA MET A 1 3.35 -50.03 4.83
C MET A 1 3.33 -48.61 5.39
N LEU A 2 3.48 -47.55 4.58
CA LEU A 2 3.47 -46.17 5.07
C LEU A 2 2.17 -45.76 5.81
N GLY A 3 1.01 -46.19 5.30
CA GLY A 3 -0.28 -45.89 5.92
C GLY A 3 -0.56 -46.57 7.27
N ASN A 4 0.33 -47.43 7.78
CA ASN A 4 0.16 -48.06 9.10
C ASN A 4 0.96 -47.35 10.20
N LEU A 5 1.78 -46.36 9.85
CA LEU A 5 2.64 -45.65 10.80
C LEU A 5 1.84 -44.77 11.76
N PRO A 6 2.33 -44.54 12.99
CA PRO A 6 1.78 -43.52 13.89
C PRO A 6 1.86 -42.11 13.26
N PRO A 7 0.92 -41.21 13.59
CA PRO A 7 0.88 -39.85 13.03
C PRO A 7 2.16 -39.05 13.33
N GLU A 8 2.84 -39.29 14.45
CA GLU A 8 4.08 -38.61 14.82
C GLU A 8 5.21 -38.92 13.81
N ILE A 9 5.29 -40.17 13.36
CA ILE A 9 6.28 -40.60 12.36
C ILE A 9 5.91 -40.03 10.99
N LEU A 10 4.61 -39.94 10.66
CA LEU A 10 4.16 -39.30 9.43
C LEU A 10 4.49 -37.80 9.43
N SER A 11 4.38 -37.12 10.58
CA SER A 11 4.79 -35.72 10.73
C SER A 11 6.29 -35.53 10.51
N GLN A 12 7.12 -36.41 11.07
CA GLN A 12 8.57 -36.40 10.83
C GLN A 12 8.90 -36.61 9.35
N ILE A 13 8.23 -37.54 8.67
CA ILE A 13 8.41 -37.73 7.23
C ILE A 13 8.02 -36.47 6.47
N CYS A 14 6.91 -35.81 6.84
CA CYS A 14 6.44 -34.58 6.21
C CYS A 14 7.40 -33.40 6.35
N LEU A 15 8.10 -33.28 7.49
CA LEU A 15 9.13 -32.25 7.69
C LEU A 15 10.26 -32.34 6.66
N GLU A 16 10.61 -33.56 6.25
CA GLU A 16 11.71 -33.83 5.32
C GLU A 16 11.30 -33.73 3.84
N LEU A 17 10.03 -33.42 3.53
CA LEU A 17 9.58 -33.36 2.15
C LEU A 17 10.00 -32.04 1.48
N PRO A 18 10.71 -32.10 0.33
CA PRO A 18 11.33 -30.92 -0.28
C PRO A 18 10.34 -29.99 -1.00
N SER A 19 9.08 -30.41 -1.21
CA SER A 19 8.12 -29.64 -2.00
C SER A 19 6.67 -29.98 -1.72
N ALA A 20 5.79 -29.01 -1.99
CA ALA A 20 4.33 -29.20 -1.95
C ALA A 20 3.85 -30.34 -2.86
N GLN A 21 4.56 -30.62 -3.96
CA GLN A 21 4.23 -31.72 -4.85
C GLN A 21 4.51 -33.09 -4.22
N ALA A 22 5.56 -33.20 -3.41
CA ALA A 22 5.86 -34.41 -2.65
C ALA A 22 4.78 -34.67 -1.57
N VAL A 23 4.37 -33.62 -0.85
CA VAL A 23 3.26 -33.67 0.12
C VAL A 23 1.96 -34.13 -0.56
N ARG A 24 1.62 -33.53 -1.71
CA ARG A 24 0.49 -33.97 -2.54
C ARG A 24 0.64 -35.42 -3.01
N GLY A 25 1.85 -35.84 -3.37
CA GLY A 25 2.12 -37.22 -3.77
C GLY A 25 1.71 -38.22 -2.68
N ILE A 26 2.06 -37.94 -1.42
CA ILE A 26 1.66 -38.77 -0.27
C ILE A 26 0.14 -38.84 -0.12
N SER A 27 -0.55 -37.69 -0.22
CA SER A 27 -2.01 -37.64 -0.05
C SER A 27 -2.78 -38.40 -1.13
N LEU A 28 -2.16 -38.68 -2.28
CA LEU A 28 -2.76 -39.44 -3.37
C LEU A 28 -2.58 -40.96 -3.25
N THR A 29 -1.79 -41.46 -2.29
CA THR A 29 -1.49 -42.89 -2.19
C THR A 29 -2.58 -43.72 -1.50
N ASN A 30 -3.27 -43.17 -0.49
CA ASN A 30 -4.31 -43.86 0.29
C ASN A 30 -5.17 -42.84 1.08
N HIS A 31 -6.44 -43.17 1.32
CA HIS A 31 -7.36 -42.41 2.18
C HIS A 31 -6.82 -42.00 3.57
N ARG A 32 -6.11 -42.89 4.30
CA ARG A 32 -5.56 -42.52 5.61
C ARG A 32 -4.48 -41.44 5.50
N LEU A 33 -3.60 -41.56 4.50
CA LEU A 33 -2.55 -40.58 4.24
C LEU A 33 -3.14 -39.28 3.67
N HIS A 34 -4.21 -39.39 2.88
CA HIS A 34 -4.99 -38.24 2.45
C HIS A 34 -5.49 -37.43 3.65
N ASN A 35 -6.19 -38.07 4.58
CA ASN A 35 -6.75 -37.41 5.76
C ASN A 35 -5.63 -36.78 6.60
N PHE A 36 -4.55 -37.52 6.88
CA PHE A 36 -3.40 -36.97 7.59
C PHE A 36 -2.80 -35.72 6.92
N VAL A 37 -2.68 -35.72 5.59
CA VAL A 37 -2.14 -34.54 4.88
C VAL A 37 -3.08 -33.35 4.95
N GLN A 38 -4.39 -33.57 4.88
CA GLN A 38 -5.38 -32.50 5.04
C GLN A 38 -5.38 -31.93 6.46
N ASP A 39 -5.24 -32.78 7.46
CA ASP A 39 -5.30 -32.38 8.87
C ASP A 39 -4.00 -31.70 9.35
N GLU A 40 -2.84 -32.26 9.01
CA GLU A 40 -1.54 -31.79 9.54
C GLU A 40 -0.44 -31.64 8.47
N GLY A 41 -0.43 -32.45 7.41
CA GLY A 41 0.69 -32.45 6.45
C GLY A 41 0.92 -31.10 5.76
N TRP A 42 -0.15 -30.41 5.35
CA TRP A 42 -0.01 -29.07 4.76
C TRP A 42 0.46 -28.03 5.77
N LYS A 43 0.00 -28.13 7.02
CA LYS A 43 0.41 -27.24 8.10
C LYS A 43 1.89 -27.35 8.38
N ILE A 44 2.40 -28.57 8.51
CA ILE A 44 3.83 -28.86 8.68
C ILE A 44 4.63 -28.26 7.51
N PHE A 45 4.17 -28.47 6.27
CA PHE A 45 4.85 -27.93 5.09
C PHE A 45 4.92 -26.39 5.12
N VAL A 46 3.81 -25.70 5.37
CA VAL A 46 3.79 -24.23 5.42
C VAL A 46 4.67 -23.71 6.57
N GLN A 47 4.62 -24.32 7.74
CA GLN A 47 5.45 -23.96 8.90
C GLN A 47 6.94 -24.10 8.63
N THR A 48 7.33 -25.13 7.89
CA THR A 48 8.74 -25.43 7.61
C THR A 48 9.31 -24.48 6.56
N TYR A 49 8.56 -24.24 5.47
CA TYR A 49 9.06 -23.49 4.32
C TYR A 49 8.70 -22.00 4.30
N PHE A 50 7.68 -21.60 5.06
CA PHE A 50 7.18 -20.21 5.09
C PHE A 50 6.92 -19.71 6.52
N PRO A 51 7.91 -19.80 7.44
CA PRO A 51 7.71 -19.50 8.86
C PRO A 51 7.32 -18.03 9.11
N SER A 52 7.85 -17.10 8.30
CA SER A 52 7.59 -15.65 8.43
C SER A 52 6.12 -15.27 8.22
N TYR A 53 5.36 -16.07 7.46
CA TYR A 53 3.95 -15.78 7.15
C TYR A 53 2.97 -16.22 8.24
N LEU A 54 3.43 -16.97 9.24
CA LEU A 54 2.58 -17.54 10.29
C LEU A 54 2.47 -16.66 11.53
N ASN A 55 3.30 -15.63 11.64
CA ASN A 55 3.23 -14.66 12.73
C ASN A 55 1.99 -13.76 12.52
N GLY A 56 0.84 -14.18 13.06
CA GLY A 56 -0.40 -13.37 13.09
C GLY A 56 -1.61 -14.02 12.44
N LEU A 57 -1.48 -15.20 11.82
CA LEU A 57 -2.64 -15.90 11.24
C LEU A 57 -3.29 -16.81 12.29
N ALA A 58 -4.58 -16.57 12.54
CA ALA A 58 -5.40 -17.28 13.51
C ALA A 58 -5.60 -18.77 13.17
N SER A 59 -6.18 -19.53 14.10
CA SER A 59 -6.45 -20.98 14.07
C SER A 59 -7.33 -21.51 12.92
N THR A 60 -7.68 -20.69 11.93
CA THR A 60 -8.66 -20.96 10.85
C THR A 60 -8.06 -21.09 9.45
N ILE A 61 -6.73 -21.10 9.31
CA ILE A 61 -6.08 -21.15 7.99
C ILE A 61 -6.34 -22.48 7.28
N ASN A 62 -6.82 -22.42 6.03
CA ASN A 62 -6.73 -23.55 5.12
C ASN A 62 -5.29 -23.73 4.60
N TYR A 63 -4.51 -24.54 5.31
CA TYR A 63 -3.09 -24.75 5.01
C TYR A 63 -2.82 -25.31 3.60
N SER A 64 -3.77 -26.04 3.01
CA SER A 64 -3.64 -26.58 1.66
C SER A 64 -3.58 -25.47 0.60
N GLU A 65 -4.45 -24.47 0.73
CA GLU A 65 -4.51 -23.35 -0.20
C GLU A 65 -3.39 -22.33 0.05
N ALA A 66 -3.02 -22.15 1.32
CA ALA A 66 -1.82 -21.39 1.69
C ALA A 66 -0.57 -22.00 1.05
N ALA A 67 -0.36 -23.31 1.21
CA ALA A 67 0.77 -24.03 0.60
C ALA A 67 0.81 -23.85 -0.92
N LYS A 68 -0.35 -23.98 -1.60
CA LYS A 68 -0.45 -23.78 -3.05
C LYS A 68 -0.07 -22.35 -3.46
N SER A 69 -0.60 -21.34 -2.77
CA SER A 69 -0.38 -19.93 -3.09
C SER A 69 1.06 -19.51 -2.83
N LEU A 70 1.61 -19.82 -1.65
CA LEU A 70 2.97 -19.48 -1.25
C LEU A 70 4.00 -20.18 -2.14
N THR A 71 3.78 -21.46 -2.48
CA THR A 71 4.65 -22.17 -3.42
C THR A 71 4.61 -21.55 -4.82
N ALA A 72 3.44 -21.11 -5.28
CA ALA A 72 3.33 -20.44 -6.58
C ALA A 72 4.05 -19.08 -6.59
N LEU A 73 3.92 -18.30 -5.51
CA LEU A 73 4.61 -17.02 -5.34
C LEU A 73 6.13 -17.21 -5.27
N SER A 74 6.61 -18.12 -4.43
CA SER A 74 8.04 -18.46 -4.32
C SER A 74 8.62 -18.91 -5.66
N LYS A 75 7.94 -19.81 -6.38
CA LYS A 75 8.39 -20.23 -7.72
C LYS A 75 8.41 -19.09 -8.74
N SER A 76 7.45 -18.18 -8.67
CA SER A 76 7.38 -17.02 -9.57
C SER A 76 8.55 -16.07 -9.30
N TRP A 77 8.86 -15.86 -8.02
CA TRP A 77 10.02 -15.09 -7.58
C TRP A 77 11.34 -15.71 -8.06
N ASP A 78 11.54 -17.02 -7.84
CA ASP A 78 12.75 -17.74 -8.26
C ASP A 78 12.97 -17.67 -9.77
N ARG A 79 11.88 -17.77 -10.54
CA ARG A 79 11.91 -17.67 -12.00
C ARG A 79 12.11 -16.26 -12.51
N ARG A 80 12.08 -15.25 -11.62
CA ARG A 80 11.98 -13.83 -11.96
C ARG A 80 10.86 -13.59 -12.98
N ALA A 81 9.78 -14.34 -12.85
CA ALA A 81 8.68 -14.32 -13.80
C ALA A 81 7.85 -13.06 -13.54
N LEU A 82 7.70 -12.23 -14.57
CA LEU A 82 6.84 -11.05 -14.52
C LEU A 82 5.47 -11.43 -15.06
N LEU A 83 4.46 -11.38 -14.20
CA LEU A 83 3.07 -11.41 -14.64
C LEU A 83 2.61 -9.99 -14.88
N VAL A 84 2.38 -9.65 -16.15
CA VAL A 84 1.80 -8.35 -16.52
C VAL A 84 0.32 -8.58 -16.77
N LYS A 85 -0.52 -7.94 -15.94
CA LYS A 85 -1.97 -7.90 -16.14
C LYS A 85 -2.39 -6.46 -16.39
N THR A 86 -3.14 -6.24 -17.45
CA THR A 86 -3.77 -4.94 -17.69
C THR A 86 -4.94 -4.79 -16.73
N VAL A 87 -4.92 -3.71 -15.95
CA VAL A 87 -6.02 -3.35 -15.06
C VAL A 87 -6.63 -2.06 -15.60
N GLN A 88 -7.93 -2.07 -15.90
CA GLN A 88 -8.61 -0.93 -16.49
C GLN A 88 -9.91 -0.66 -15.71
N PRO A 89 -10.21 0.60 -15.36
CA PRO A 89 -11.52 0.97 -14.82
C PRO A 89 -12.61 0.73 -15.87
N SER A 90 -13.82 0.40 -15.43
CA SER A 90 -14.95 0.34 -16.35
C SER A 90 -15.16 1.71 -17.01
N PRO A 91 -15.62 1.78 -18.27
CA PRO A 91 -15.96 3.05 -18.92
C PRO A 91 -16.96 3.91 -18.12
N TRP A 92 -17.71 3.29 -17.21
CA TRP A 92 -18.66 3.94 -16.30
C TRP A 92 -17.97 4.55 -15.07
N ASP A 93 -16.90 3.93 -14.57
CA ASP A 93 -16.14 4.39 -13.39
C ASP A 93 -15.32 5.65 -13.70
N LEU A 94 -14.95 5.86 -14.96
CA LEU A 94 -14.26 7.08 -15.43
C LEU A 94 -15.15 8.34 -15.44
N ARG A 95 -16.46 8.22 -15.14
CA ARG A 95 -17.41 9.34 -15.20
C ARG A 95 -17.59 10.10 -13.89
N TYR A 96 -17.16 9.53 -12.76
CA TYR A 96 -17.47 10.07 -11.42
C TYR A 96 -16.41 11.02 -10.84
N GLY A 97 -15.34 11.32 -11.58
CA GLY A 97 -14.26 12.20 -11.11
C GLY A 97 -14.45 13.71 -11.32
N THR A 98 -15.58 14.18 -11.87
CA THR A 98 -15.74 15.62 -12.17
C THR A 98 -17.14 16.13 -11.85
N ASN A 99 -17.34 16.62 -10.63
CA ASN A 99 -18.51 17.44 -10.27
C ASN A 99 -18.45 18.87 -10.84
N ASP A 100 -17.48 19.16 -11.71
CA ASP A 100 -17.50 20.38 -12.51
C ASP A 100 -18.57 20.27 -13.60
N THR A 101 -19.80 20.65 -13.21
CA THR A 101 -20.96 20.81 -14.08
C THR A 101 -20.75 21.85 -15.18
N SER A 102 -19.63 22.57 -15.22
CA SER A 102 -19.35 23.58 -16.23
C SER A 102 -18.19 23.26 -17.18
N ARG A 103 -17.18 22.45 -16.81
CA ARG A 103 -15.98 22.29 -17.66
C ARG A 103 -15.23 20.94 -17.64
N SER A 104 -15.87 19.76 -17.57
CA SER A 104 -15.16 18.55 -18.05
C SER A 104 -16.06 17.33 -18.35
N ARG A 105 -16.95 17.43 -19.33
CA ARG A 105 -17.62 16.26 -19.91
C ARG A 105 -16.77 15.52 -20.94
N ARG A 106 -15.54 15.08 -20.61
CA ARG A 106 -14.84 14.12 -21.47
C ARG A 106 -14.13 13.04 -20.65
N PRO A 107 -14.69 11.82 -20.56
CA PRO A 107 -13.95 10.68 -20.05
C PRO A 107 -12.74 10.41 -20.95
N TRP A 108 -11.65 9.91 -20.35
CA TRP A 108 -10.39 9.53 -20.99
C TRP A 108 -10.50 8.43 -22.06
N ALA A 109 -11.70 7.87 -22.30
CA ALA A 109 -11.91 6.78 -23.24
C ALA A 109 -11.92 7.28 -24.71
N ALA A 110 -11.17 6.55 -25.54
CA ALA A 110 -10.98 6.75 -26.97
C ALA A 110 -12.28 7.05 -27.74
N VAL A 111 -12.25 8.14 -28.52
CA VAL A 111 -13.23 8.35 -29.60
C VAL A 111 -12.66 7.68 -30.85
N SER A 112 -13.15 6.49 -31.21
CA SER A 112 -12.97 5.98 -32.57
C SER A 112 -13.86 6.82 -33.50
N SER A 113 -13.23 7.58 -34.40
CA SER A 113 -13.92 8.42 -35.38
C SER A 113 -14.38 7.58 -36.57
N SER A 114 -15.69 7.52 -36.82
CA SER A 114 -16.28 6.95 -38.04
C SER A 114 -16.48 7.98 -39.15
N ASN A 115 -16.08 9.24 -38.96
CA ASN A 115 -16.16 10.27 -40.00
C ASN A 115 -14.85 11.04 -40.00
N GLY A 116 -14.03 10.80 -41.03
CA GLY A 116 -12.63 11.22 -41.26
C GLY A 116 -12.30 12.71 -41.08
N SER A 117 -12.60 13.24 -39.91
CA SER A 117 -12.18 14.53 -39.39
C SER A 117 -11.13 14.25 -38.32
N ASN A 118 -9.89 14.59 -38.65
CA ASN A 118 -8.73 14.52 -37.76
C ASN A 118 -8.91 15.53 -36.61
N TYR A 119 -9.72 15.20 -35.61
CA TYR A 119 -9.66 15.87 -34.33
C TYR A 119 -8.50 15.26 -33.55
N ALA A 120 -7.35 15.92 -33.70
CA ALA A 120 -6.17 15.73 -32.88
C ALA A 120 -6.56 15.58 -31.41
N ILE A 121 -5.98 14.58 -30.74
CA ILE A 121 -5.73 14.57 -29.29
C ILE A 121 -5.45 16.02 -28.90
N GLY A 122 -6.38 16.59 -28.11
CA GLY A 122 -6.60 18.03 -28.06
C GLY A 122 -5.31 18.81 -28.10
N ALA A 123 -5.22 19.75 -29.05
CA ALA A 123 -4.39 20.92 -28.90
C ALA A 123 -4.87 21.70 -27.66
N ARG A 124 -4.65 21.14 -26.45
CA ARG A 124 -4.30 21.93 -25.29
C ARG A 124 -3.09 22.71 -25.80
N THR A 125 -3.26 24.01 -25.98
CA THR A 125 -2.15 24.93 -26.23
C THR A 125 -1.01 24.45 -25.34
N ARG A 126 0.17 24.17 -25.94
CA ARG A 126 1.37 23.79 -25.19
C ARG A 126 1.58 24.87 -24.13
N ARG A 127 1.03 24.69 -22.94
CA ARG A 127 1.36 25.51 -21.78
C ARG A 127 2.81 25.17 -21.54
N ARG A 128 3.70 26.11 -21.85
CA ARG A 128 5.09 26.06 -21.39
C ARG A 128 5.01 25.79 -19.89
N GLY A 129 5.35 24.59 -19.44
CA GLY A 129 5.24 24.23 -18.02
C GLY A 129 4.99 22.77 -17.68
N GLN A 130 4.64 21.88 -18.62
CA GLN A 130 4.73 20.44 -18.33
C GLN A 130 6.21 20.06 -18.27
N THR A 131 6.75 20.07 -17.06
CA THR A 131 8.20 20.01 -16.80
C THR A 131 8.70 18.58 -16.69
N MET A 132 7.80 17.60 -16.53
CA MET A 132 8.09 16.17 -16.38
C MET A 132 7.14 15.34 -17.25
N GLY A 133 7.63 14.22 -17.81
CA GLY A 133 6.75 13.19 -18.36
C GLY A 133 5.96 12.52 -17.23
N PHE A 134 4.79 11.94 -17.55
CA PHE A 134 3.97 11.25 -16.55
C PHE A 134 4.76 10.12 -15.88
N GLN A 135 4.92 10.20 -14.56
CA GLN A 135 5.53 9.18 -13.72
C GLN A 135 4.48 8.73 -12.71
N PRO A 136 3.77 7.62 -12.96
CA PRO A 136 2.76 7.14 -12.03
C PRO A 136 3.46 6.67 -10.75
N ALA A 137 3.15 7.33 -9.63
CA ALA A 137 3.35 6.71 -8.33
C ALA A 137 2.24 5.68 -8.13
N VAL A 138 2.58 4.47 -7.67
CA VAL A 138 1.65 3.36 -7.48
C VAL A 138 2.04 2.63 -6.20
N ASP A 139 1.06 2.21 -5.43
CA ASP A 139 1.25 1.30 -4.32
C ASP A 139 0.08 0.31 -4.24
N SER A 140 0.34 -0.88 -3.69
CA SER A 140 -0.65 -1.93 -3.56
C SER A 140 -0.48 -2.70 -2.26
N GLN A 141 -1.59 -3.08 -1.64
CA GLN A 141 -1.60 -3.83 -0.39
C GLN A 141 -2.66 -4.93 -0.49
N GLU A 142 -2.39 -6.06 0.17
CA GLU A 142 -3.32 -7.17 0.30
C GLU A 142 -3.58 -7.43 1.79
N GLU A 143 -4.85 -7.62 2.13
CA GLU A 143 -5.31 -7.94 3.48
C GLU A 143 -6.10 -9.25 3.45
N ILE A 144 -5.84 -10.12 4.42
CA ILE A 144 -6.58 -11.37 4.62
C ILE A 144 -7.76 -11.08 5.53
N ILE A 145 -8.98 -11.43 5.09
CA ILE A 145 -10.23 -11.11 5.79
C ILE A 145 -10.75 -12.34 6.52
N GLY A 146 -11.22 -12.15 7.75
CA GLY A 146 -11.95 -13.18 8.48
C GLY A 146 -11.12 -14.41 8.87
N GLY A 147 -9.78 -14.31 8.79
CA GLY A 147 -8.87 -15.42 9.11
C GLY A 147 -8.88 -16.56 8.08
N ASP A 148 -9.57 -16.40 6.95
CA ASP A 148 -9.50 -17.33 5.83
C ASP A 148 -8.56 -16.79 4.76
N TRP A 149 -7.54 -17.58 4.41
CA TRP A 149 -6.58 -17.28 3.36
C TRP A 149 -7.22 -17.07 1.98
N THR A 150 -8.40 -17.64 1.73
CA THR A 150 -9.10 -17.46 0.45
C THR A 150 -9.86 -16.15 0.36
N SER A 151 -10.26 -15.61 1.51
CA SER A 151 -10.97 -14.35 1.65
C SER A 151 -9.96 -13.22 1.74
N ARG A 152 -9.81 -12.47 0.66
CA ARG A 152 -8.80 -11.41 0.59
C ARG A 152 -9.36 -10.12 0.05
N ARG A 153 -8.71 -9.03 0.42
CA ARG A 153 -8.97 -7.73 -0.15
C ARG A 153 -7.67 -7.10 -0.62
N GLU A 154 -7.65 -6.75 -1.89
CA GLU A 154 -6.55 -6.05 -2.52
C GLU A 154 -6.93 -4.57 -2.63
N TYR A 155 -6.03 -3.71 -2.17
CA TYR A 155 -6.07 -2.27 -2.37
C TYR A 155 -4.99 -1.89 -3.38
N LEU A 156 -5.33 -1.01 -4.32
CA LEU A 156 -4.41 -0.46 -5.29
C LEU A 156 -4.66 1.04 -5.36
N VAL A 157 -3.59 1.82 -5.17
CA VAL A 157 -3.63 3.28 -5.21
C VAL A 157 -2.60 3.77 -6.21
N TRP A 158 -2.96 4.75 -7.03
CA TRP A 158 -2.01 5.38 -7.94
C TRP A 158 -2.25 6.87 -8.09
N GLY A 159 -1.18 7.60 -8.38
CA GLY A 159 -1.20 9.00 -8.78
C GLY A 159 -1.38 9.15 -10.29
N ALA A 160 -2.29 10.02 -10.71
CA ALA A 160 -2.55 10.39 -12.09
C ALA A 160 -2.54 11.93 -12.22
N GLY A 161 -1.36 12.52 -12.36
CA GLY A 161 -1.21 13.98 -12.21
C GLY A 161 -1.51 14.37 -10.75
N PRO A 162 -2.37 15.35 -10.48
CA PRO A 162 -2.78 15.70 -9.11
C PRO A 162 -3.86 14.77 -8.53
N GLN A 163 -4.36 13.79 -9.29
CA GLN A 163 -5.46 12.94 -8.88
C GLN A 163 -4.98 11.63 -8.25
N LEU A 164 -5.68 11.17 -7.22
CA LEU A 164 -5.51 9.84 -6.64
C LEU A 164 -6.58 8.91 -7.20
N GLY A 165 -6.16 7.79 -7.78
CA GLY A 165 -7.03 6.69 -8.15
C GLY A 165 -6.95 5.57 -7.13
N PHE A 166 -8.10 4.94 -6.87
CA PHE A 166 -8.25 3.83 -5.93
C PHE A 166 -8.97 2.68 -6.62
N ARG A 167 -8.49 1.47 -6.36
CA ARG A 167 -9.18 0.24 -6.69
C ARG A 167 -9.17 -0.65 -5.46
N VAL A 168 -10.33 -1.17 -5.14
CA VAL A 168 -10.48 -2.21 -4.12
C VAL A 168 -11.08 -3.44 -4.76
N ARG A 169 -10.48 -4.59 -4.50
CA ARG A 169 -10.96 -5.88 -4.99
C ARG A 169 -11.17 -6.82 -3.82
N CYS A 170 -12.36 -7.37 -3.70
CA CYS A 170 -12.67 -8.45 -2.75
C CYS A 170 -12.67 -9.79 -3.49
N ILE A 171 -11.96 -10.78 -2.93
CA ILE A 171 -11.87 -12.16 -3.42
C ILE A 171 -12.46 -13.04 -2.33
N ASN A 172 -13.49 -13.83 -2.66
CA ASN A 172 -14.21 -14.71 -1.71
C ASN A 172 -14.55 -14.03 -0.37
N ALA A 173 -14.79 -12.72 -0.38
CA ALA A 173 -15.14 -11.93 0.78
C ALA A 173 -16.42 -11.16 0.46
N ASP A 174 -17.26 -10.97 1.48
CA ASP A 174 -18.52 -10.25 1.30
C ASP A 174 -18.26 -8.84 0.76
N PRO A 175 -19.09 -8.37 -0.19
CA PRO A 175 -19.05 -6.98 -0.61
C PRO A 175 -19.25 -6.07 0.59
N ILE A 176 -18.64 -4.90 0.57
CA ILE A 176 -19.11 -3.82 1.41
C ILE A 176 -20.53 -3.48 0.91
N GLU A 177 -21.53 -3.64 1.78
CA GLU A 177 -22.97 -3.60 1.43
C GLU A 177 -23.40 -2.33 0.66
N SER A 178 -22.61 -1.25 0.73
CA SER A 178 -22.86 0.03 0.07
C SER A 178 -22.27 0.18 -1.33
N TRP A 179 -21.46 -0.78 -1.80
CA TRP A 179 -20.80 -0.67 -3.10
C TRP A 179 -21.72 -1.07 -4.24
N GLN A 180 -21.82 -0.21 -5.25
CA GLN A 180 -22.20 -0.62 -6.61
C GLN A 180 -21.00 -1.33 -7.25
N ALA A 181 -20.61 -2.47 -6.69
CA ALA A 181 -19.46 -3.22 -7.16
C ALA A 181 -19.74 -3.81 -8.55
N THR A 182 -18.75 -3.72 -9.44
CA THR A 182 -18.79 -4.49 -10.69
C THR A 182 -18.17 -5.85 -10.43
N THR A 183 -18.74 -6.89 -11.03
CA THR A 183 -18.18 -8.23 -10.98
C THR A 183 -17.17 -8.41 -12.11
N GLU A 184 -15.95 -8.83 -11.78
CA GLU A 184 -14.96 -9.29 -12.77
C GLU A 184 -15.36 -10.69 -13.30
N GLU A 185 -14.73 -11.15 -14.39
CA GLU A 185 -15.00 -12.46 -15.05
C GLU A 185 -14.87 -13.72 -14.16
N HIS A 186 -14.57 -13.56 -12.87
CA HIS A 186 -14.40 -14.65 -11.91
C HIS A 186 -15.21 -14.45 -10.62
N GLY A 187 -16.24 -13.59 -10.64
CA GLY A 187 -17.09 -13.33 -9.47
C GLY A 187 -16.46 -12.46 -8.39
N ASN A 188 -15.23 -11.97 -8.60
CA ASN A 188 -14.59 -11.03 -7.70
C ASN A 188 -15.27 -9.66 -7.79
N LEU A 189 -15.45 -9.01 -6.63
CA LEU A 189 -16.09 -7.72 -6.53
C LEU A 189 -15.04 -6.63 -6.61
N ILE A 190 -15.26 -5.66 -7.50
CA ILE A 190 -14.32 -4.56 -7.72
C ILE A 190 -15.03 -3.23 -7.62
N HIS A 191 -14.37 -2.32 -6.94
CA HIS A 191 -14.76 -0.93 -6.85
C HIS A 191 -13.61 -0.02 -7.26
N TRP A 192 -13.93 0.99 -8.06
CA TRP A 192 -13.02 2.02 -8.52
C TRP A 192 -13.51 3.37 -8.01
N THR A 193 -12.60 4.18 -7.50
CA THR A 193 -12.90 5.57 -7.14
C THR A 193 -11.72 6.48 -7.39
N TRP A 194 -11.99 7.78 -7.46
CA TRP A 194 -11.00 8.81 -7.75
C TRP A 194 -11.20 9.98 -6.81
N TYR A 195 -10.11 10.56 -6.34
CA TYR A 195 -10.12 11.75 -5.51
C TYR A 195 -9.17 12.79 -6.09
N HIS A 196 -9.68 14.02 -6.23
CA HIS A 196 -8.89 15.18 -6.64
C HIS A 196 -8.88 16.17 -5.47
N PRO A 197 -7.74 16.41 -4.81
CA PRO A 197 -7.69 17.40 -3.74
C PRO A 197 -8.03 18.80 -4.23
N ASP A 198 -8.75 19.56 -3.42
CA ASP A 198 -9.07 20.95 -3.74
C ASP A 198 -7.79 21.77 -3.88
N ASN A 199 -7.77 22.65 -4.88
CA ASN A 199 -6.68 23.57 -5.21
C ASN A 199 -5.42 22.96 -5.83
N TRP A 200 -5.34 21.64 -6.02
CA TRP A 200 -4.21 21.04 -6.74
C TRP A 200 -4.32 21.30 -8.25
N ARG A 201 -3.17 21.54 -8.90
CA ARG A 201 -3.13 21.90 -10.31
C ARG A 201 -2.25 20.93 -11.12
N ASP A 202 -2.78 20.48 -12.25
CA ASP A 202 -2.05 19.70 -13.26
C ASP A 202 -0.68 20.35 -13.56
N GLY A 203 0.39 19.57 -13.43
CA GLY A 203 1.77 19.96 -13.72
C GLY A 203 2.48 20.72 -12.60
N GLN A 204 1.76 21.20 -11.59
CA GLN A 204 2.34 21.92 -10.43
C GLN A 204 2.28 21.07 -9.16
N ASP A 205 1.14 20.42 -8.92
CA ASP A 205 0.87 19.58 -7.75
C ASP A 205 0.73 18.11 -8.14
N ASP A 206 1.39 17.72 -9.24
CA ASP A 206 1.40 16.33 -9.67
C ASP A 206 1.96 15.44 -8.56
N ILE A 207 1.29 14.34 -8.30
CA ILE A 207 1.71 13.34 -7.33
C ILE A 207 2.99 12.68 -7.86
N THR A 208 4.04 12.76 -7.06
CA THR A 208 5.37 12.26 -7.41
C THR A 208 5.79 11.07 -6.57
N ALA A 209 5.21 10.92 -5.38
CA ALA A 209 5.42 9.76 -4.52
C ALA A 209 4.14 9.46 -3.74
N LEU A 210 3.84 8.17 -3.54
CA LEU A 210 2.74 7.76 -2.67
C LEU A 210 3.05 6.43 -2.00
N LYS A 211 2.48 6.23 -0.81
CA LYS A 211 2.52 4.97 -0.07
C LYS A 211 1.25 4.76 0.74
N MET A 212 0.75 3.53 0.80
CA MET A 212 -0.33 3.13 1.71
C MET A 212 0.23 2.76 3.07
N LEU A 213 -0.43 3.22 4.13
CA LEU A 213 -0.13 2.75 5.49
C LEU A 213 -0.78 1.38 5.70
N SER A 214 0.01 0.43 6.23
CA SER A 214 -0.43 -0.94 6.47
C SER A 214 -1.70 -1.00 7.31
N SER A 215 -2.54 -2.00 7.04
CA SER A 215 -3.78 -2.24 7.79
C SER A 215 -3.47 -2.59 9.24
N SER A 216 -2.32 -3.19 9.55
CA SER A 216 -1.87 -3.43 10.93
C SER A 216 -1.65 -2.15 11.76
N PHE A 217 -1.58 -0.98 11.11
CA PHE A 217 -1.63 0.34 11.75
C PHE A 217 -3.07 0.77 12.07
N VAL A 218 -4.05 0.23 11.34
CA VAL A 218 -5.49 0.55 11.41
C VAL A 218 -6.30 -0.51 12.20
N GLN A 219 -5.75 -1.72 12.37
CA GLN A 219 -6.50 -2.95 12.71
C GLN A 219 -6.52 -3.28 14.22
N GLU A 220 -7.04 -2.38 15.06
CA GLU A 220 -7.48 -2.74 16.43
C GLU A 220 -8.99 -2.54 16.70
N HIS A 221 -9.82 -2.33 15.65
CA HIS A 221 -11.26 -2.04 15.81
C HIS A 221 -12.23 -3.06 15.22
N THR A 222 -12.12 -4.35 15.53
CA THR A 222 -13.06 -5.30 14.90
C THR A 222 -13.55 -6.42 15.81
N HIS A 223 -14.31 -6.06 16.87
CA HIS A 223 -15.29 -6.96 17.48
C HIS A 223 -16.75 -6.63 17.12
N ALA A 224 -16.98 -5.59 16.31
CA ALA A 224 -18.29 -5.30 15.75
C ALA A 224 -18.42 -5.91 14.34
N ARG A 225 -19.62 -6.38 14.02
CA ARG A 225 -20.01 -7.15 12.84
C ARG A 225 -19.68 -6.51 11.47
N TRP A 226 -19.10 -5.31 11.42
CA TRP A 226 -18.68 -4.59 10.22
C TRP A 226 -17.50 -3.65 10.50
N PRO A 227 -16.28 -3.94 10.01
CA PRO A 227 -15.13 -3.08 10.22
C PRO A 227 -15.10 -1.98 9.16
N PHE A 228 -15.00 -0.73 9.58
CA PHE A 228 -14.87 0.41 8.67
C PHE A 228 -13.63 0.23 7.79
N CYS A 229 -13.80 0.26 6.48
CA CYS A 229 -12.72 0.04 5.53
C CYS A 229 -12.05 1.38 5.23
N SER A 230 -11.30 1.94 6.17
CA SER A 230 -10.47 3.11 5.88
C SER A 230 -9.09 2.70 5.39
N VAL A 231 -8.57 3.45 4.42
CA VAL A 231 -7.19 3.31 3.94
C VAL A 231 -6.53 4.67 4.12
N MET A 232 -5.37 4.67 4.77
CA MET A 232 -4.56 5.87 4.88
C MET A 232 -3.46 5.86 3.80
N VAL A 233 -3.34 6.97 3.08
CA VAL A 233 -2.35 7.12 2.01
C VAL A 233 -1.52 8.37 2.26
N ILE A 234 -0.21 8.20 2.24
CA ILE A 234 0.75 9.31 2.25
C ILE A 234 1.08 9.67 0.83
N VAL A 235 1.01 10.96 0.52
CA VAL A 235 1.16 11.50 -0.82
C VAL A 235 2.10 12.69 -0.78
N GLY A 236 3.16 12.59 -1.57
CA GLY A 236 4.08 13.67 -1.87
C GLY A 236 3.85 14.19 -3.28
N ASN A 237 3.94 15.50 -3.48
CA ASN A 237 3.75 16.10 -4.80
C ASN A 237 4.94 16.94 -5.27
N ALA A 238 4.85 17.39 -6.53
CA ALA A 238 5.86 18.21 -7.20
C ALA A 238 6.02 19.62 -6.61
N SER A 239 5.02 20.15 -5.90
CA SER A 239 5.12 21.43 -5.18
C SER A 239 5.75 21.30 -3.79
N GLY A 240 6.10 20.08 -3.38
CA GLY A 240 6.72 19.80 -2.08
C GLY A 240 5.72 19.63 -0.94
N THR A 241 4.43 19.56 -1.23
CA THR A 241 3.44 19.19 -0.23
C THR A 241 3.57 17.70 0.08
N LEU A 242 3.61 17.36 1.37
CA LEU A 242 3.52 16.00 1.86
C LEU A 242 2.27 15.89 2.74
N LYS A 243 1.32 15.04 2.37
CA LYS A 243 0.03 14.90 3.05
C LYS A 243 -0.33 13.45 3.31
N ILE A 244 -1.03 13.22 4.41
CA ILE A 244 -1.72 11.95 4.69
C ILE A 244 -3.20 12.15 4.41
N PHE A 245 -3.79 11.29 3.60
CA PHE A 245 -5.24 11.24 3.36
C PHE A 245 -5.81 10.01 4.07
N ASP A 246 -6.83 10.22 4.89
CA ASP A 246 -7.65 9.14 5.46
C ASP A 246 -8.90 8.96 4.59
N ILE A 247 -9.01 7.80 3.96
CA ILE A 247 -10.00 7.52 2.93
C ILE A 247 -10.92 6.43 3.43
N ASN A 248 -12.14 6.82 3.75
CA ASN A 248 -13.17 5.92 4.23
C ASN A 248 -13.91 5.29 3.05
N LEU A 249 -13.81 3.96 2.94
CA LEU A 249 -14.41 3.17 1.88
C LEU A 249 -15.79 2.59 2.21
N THR A 250 -16.39 2.94 3.35
CA THR A 250 -17.66 2.34 3.82
C THR A 250 -18.90 2.82 3.10
N HIS A 251 -18.83 3.94 2.41
CA HIS A 251 -19.94 4.46 1.62
C HIS A 251 -19.49 4.54 0.18
N SER A 252 -20.41 4.31 -0.75
CA SER A 252 -20.28 4.77 -2.13
C SER A 252 -20.98 6.13 -2.22
N PRO A 253 -20.45 7.21 -1.60
CA PRO A 253 -21.12 8.49 -1.60
C PRO A 253 -21.24 9.02 -3.04
N PRO A 254 -22.24 9.87 -3.28
CA PRO A 254 -22.46 10.50 -4.58
C PRO A 254 -21.26 11.37 -5.04
N ASP A 255 -20.40 11.81 -4.11
CA ASP A 255 -19.29 12.73 -4.37
C ASP A 255 -17.95 12.18 -3.84
N ALA A 256 -16.87 12.37 -4.62
CA ALA A 256 -15.51 11.94 -4.28
C ALA A 256 -14.97 12.55 -2.96
N SER A 257 -15.43 13.74 -2.57
CA SER A 257 -15.00 14.42 -1.33
C SER A 257 -15.54 13.75 -0.06
N ALA A 258 -16.64 13.01 -0.15
CA ALA A 258 -17.25 12.34 1.00
C ALA A 258 -16.49 11.07 1.44
N TRP A 259 -15.50 10.64 0.66
CA TRP A 259 -14.58 9.56 1.05
C TRP A 259 -13.44 10.07 1.92
N LEU A 260 -13.11 11.36 1.86
CA LEU A 260 -12.05 11.92 2.69
C LEU A 260 -12.56 12.11 4.12
N SER A 261 -12.06 11.29 5.06
CA SER A 261 -12.35 11.44 6.49
C SER A 261 -11.45 12.49 7.14
N GLY A 262 -10.26 12.73 6.58
CA GLY A 262 -9.35 13.78 7.03
C GLY A 262 -8.10 13.87 6.17
N SER A 263 -7.41 15.02 6.26
CA SER A 263 -6.09 15.19 5.67
C SER A 263 -5.14 15.87 6.64
N TYR A 264 -3.90 15.41 6.69
CA TYR A 264 -2.86 15.93 7.59
C TYR A 264 -1.66 16.38 6.76
N VAL A 265 -1.14 17.58 7.00
CA VAL A 265 0.08 18.07 6.33
C VAL A 265 1.28 17.67 7.16
N LEU A 266 2.24 17.01 6.49
CA LEU A 266 3.57 16.80 7.03
C LEU A 266 4.43 17.99 6.59
N ALA A 267 5.08 18.64 7.55
CA ALA A 267 5.89 19.80 7.29
C ALA A 267 6.99 19.45 6.30
N ASN A 268 7.03 20.16 5.18
CA ASN A 268 8.20 20.20 4.32
C ASN A 268 8.94 21.53 4.58
N PRO A 269 9.99 21.53 5.41
CA PRO A 269 10.66 22.76 5.82
C PRO A 269 11.24 23.57 4.65
N ASN A 270 11.36 23.00 3.45
CA ASN A 270 12.03 23.64 2.32
C ASN A 270 11.13 23.83 1.09
N GLY A 271 9.88 23.36 1.12
CA GLY A 271 8.96 23.41 -0.02
C GLY A 271 9.47 22.72 -1.29
N SER A 272 10.48 21.85 -1.19
CA SER A 272 11.06 21.15 -2.34
C SER A 272 10.21 19.96 -2.73
N ALA A 273 10.08 19.68 -4.04
CA ALA A 273 9.31 18.55 -4.57
C ALA A 273 9.65 17.23 -3.85
N VAL A 274 8.64 16.44 -3.49
CA VAL A 274 8.85 15.09 -2.92
C VAL A 274 9.27 14.17 -4.06
N ARG A 275 10.37 13.43 -3.92
CA ARG A 275 10.89 12.51 -4.94
C ARG A 275 10.60 11.05 -4.62
N SER A 276 10.69 10.69 -3.34
CA SER A 276 10.51 9.32 -2.89
C SER A 276 9.90 9.32 -1.51
N LEU A 277 9.09 8.29 -1.24
CA LEU A 277 8.52 8.00 0.05
C LEU A 277 8.71 6.52 0.35
N ASP A 278 8.96 6.20 1.61
CA ASP A 278 8.84 4.84 2.11
C ASP A 278 8.40 4.82 3.56
N ILE A 279 7.89 3.67 3.99
CA ILE A 279 7.38 3.44 5.34
C ILE A 279 8.20 2.32 5.97
N SER A 280 8.50 2.43 7.26
CA SER A 280 9.20 1.36 8.00
C SER A 280 8.36 0.08 8.06
N PRO A 281 8.98 -1.10 8.18
CA PRO A 281 8.26 -2.36 8.36
C PRO A 281 7.21 -2.35 9.50
N SER A 282 7.49 -1.66 10.60
CA SER A 282 6.57 -1.46 11.73
C SER A 282 5.40 -0.51 11.43
N GLY A 283 5.53 0.31 10.39
CA GLY A 283 4.61 1.41 10.08
C GLY A 283 4.73 2.63 11.00
N GLU A 284 5.75 2.69 11.87
CA GLU A 284 5.93 3.80 12.81
C GLU A 284 6.72 4.97 12.22
N HIS A 285 7.53 4.74 11.18
CA HIS A 285 8.33 5.78 10.56
C HIS A 285 7.98 5.96 9.09
N VAL A 286 7.98 7.21 8.66
CA VAL A 286 7.85 7.60 7.25
C VAL A 286 9.08 8.38 6.87
N ALA A 287 9.68 8.00 5.76
CA ALA A 287 10.81 8.72 5.20
C ALA A 287 10.40 9.40 3.90
N ALA A 288 10.75 10.68 3.78
CA ALA A 288 10.56 11.47 2.57
C ALA A 288 11.91 11.98 2.06
N MET A 289 12.18 11.69 0.79
CA MET A 289 13.31 12.27 0.06
C MET A 289 12.82 13.43 -0.79
N PHE A 290 13.46 14.57 -0.68
CA PHE A 290 13.11 15.79 -1.42
C PHE A 290 14.09 16.07 -2.56
N ALA A 291 13.67 16.93 -3.48
CA ALA A 291 14.45 17.27 -4.66
C ALA A 291 15.72 18.07 -4.42
N ASP A 292 15.84 18.69 -3.25
CA ASP A 292 17.05 19.36 -2.77
C ASP A 292 18.06 18.40 -2.12
N GLY A 293 17.78 17.09 -2.12
CA GLY A 293 18.65 16.06 -1.55
C GLY A 293 18.50 15.89 -0.04
N LYS A 294 17.47 16.47 0.57
CA LYS A 294 17.17 16.25 1.99
C LYS A 294 16.34 14.99 2.19
N LEU A 295 16.71 14.24 3.22
CA LEU A 295 15.95 13.12 3.76
C LEU A 295 15.33 13.57 5.08
N SER A 296 14.01 13.53 5.19
CA SER A 296 13.30 13.75 6.44
C SER A 296 12.60 12.48 6.91
N VAL A 297 12.65 12.20 8.20
CA VAL A 297 11.95 11.09 8.83
C VAL A 297 10.90 11.63 9.79
N TYR A 298 9.68 11.13 9.67
CA TYR A 298 8.52 11.47 10.48
C TYR A 298 8.15 10.27 11.35
N HIS A 299 7.69 10.55 12.57
CA HIS A 299 7.13 9.53 13.46
C HIS A 299 5.62 9.53 13.32
N LEU A 300 5.05 8.37 13.02
CA LEU A 300 3.62 8.13 13.11
C LEU A 300 3.32 7.62 14.51
N VAL A 301 2.79 8.49 15.36
CA VAL A 301 2.39 8.10 16.72
C VAL A 301 1.18 7.17 16.65
N ARG A 302 1.32 5.97 17.21
CA ARG A 302 0.18 5.12 17.59
C ARG A 302 -0.26 5.55 18.98
N THR A 303 -1.42 6.19 19.13
CA THR A 303 -1.98 6.45 20.46
C THR A 303 -2.77 5.23 20.94
N PRO A 304 -2.31 4.50 21.97
CA PRO A 304 -3.16 3.52 22.63
C PRO A 304 -4.27 4.30 23.36
N SER A 305 -5.53 4.17 22.95
CA SER A 305 -6.61 4.78 23.73
C SER A 305 -6.77 4.03 25.05
N SER A 306 -6.81 4.79 26.14
CA SER A 306 -7.11 4.39 27.51
C SER A 306 -8.56 3.92 27.71
N SER A 307 -9.41 3.94 26.68
CA SER A 307 -10.81 3.53 26.75
C SER A 307 -11.08 2.27 25.90
N PRO A 308 -11.61 1.17 26.47
CA PRO A 308 -11.95 -0.04 25.74
C PRO A 308 -13.17 0.25 24.86
N GLY A 309 -12.93 0.59 23.59
CA GLY A 309 -13.99 0.77 22.59
C GLY A 309 -13.80 1.90 21.59
N ARG A 310 -12.76 2.74 21.71
CA ARG A 310 -12.53 3.85 20.75
C ARG A 310 -11.05 4.25 20.65
N GLN A 311 -10.23 3.36 20.11
CA GLN A 311 -8.90 3.77 19.66
C GLN A 311 -8.99 4.69 18.42
N LYS A 312 -8.08 5.64 18.28
CA LYS A 312 -7.92 6.48 17.09
C LYS A 312 -6.43 6.48 16.76
N CYS A 313 -6.08 6.50 15.48
CA CYS A 313 -4.74 6.86 15.06
C CYS A 313 -4.59 8.38 15.26
N ALA A 314 -3.94 8.83 16.33
CA ALA A 314 -3.61 10.24 16.51
C ALA A 314 -2.11 10.46 16.28
N LEU A 315 -1.78 11.20 15.23
CA LEU A 315 -0.48 11.84 15.11
C LEU A 315 -0.45 13.06 16.05
N GLY A 316 0.30 12.93 17.14
CA GLY A 316 0.42 13.98 18.17
C GLY A 316 -0.59 13.78 19.31
N SER A 317 -0.08 13.78 20.53
CA SER A 317 -0.75 13.42 21.77
C SER A 317 -1.97 14.26 22.14
N PHE A 318 -2.92 13.58 22.80
CA PHE A 318 -4.03 14.02 23.66
C PHE A 318 -5.46 13.85 23.11
N GLU A 319 -6.23 13.07 23.89
CA GLU A 319 -7.67 12.80 23.81
C GLU A 319 -8.46 14.10 24.01
N PHE A 320 -9.53 14.41 23.23
CA PHE A 320 -10.74 15.16 23.69
C PHE A 320 -11.79 15.43 22.59
N ASP A 321 -12.92 15.96 23.06
CA ASP A 321 -14.29 16.08 22.56
C ASP A 321 -14.48 16.71 21.16
N LEU A 322 -15.52 16.29 20.44
CA LEU A 322 -15.78 16.65 19.03
C LEU A 322 -16.04 18.14 18.79
N THR A 323 -16.38 18.90 19.83
CA THR A 323 -16.57 20.37 19.76
C THR A 323 -15.28 21.16 19.96
N ASP A 324 -14.29 20.63 20.68
CA ASP A 324 -12.95 21.23 20.80
C ASP A 324 -12.05 20.85 19.62
N LEU A 325 -12.45 19.85 18.83
CA LEU A 325 -11.77 19.40 17.61
C LEU A 325 -11.65 20.54 16.59
N GLN A 326 -12.70 21.35 16.40
CA GLN A 326 -12.67 22.46 15.44
C GLN A 326 -11.74 23.60 15.89
N ALA A 327 -11.54 23.79 17.19
CA ALA A 327 -10.69 24.84 17.75
C ALA A 327 -9.21 24.43 17.84
N THR A 328 -8.96 23.13 18.09
CA THR A 328 -7.59 22.58 18.25
C THR A 328 -7.00 22.09 16.91
N LEU A 329 -7.84 21.63 15.96
CA LEU A 329 -7.40 21.31 14.59
C LEU A 329 -6.97 22.54 13.79
N ASN A 330 -7.43 23.73 14.17
CA ASN A 330 -6.91 24.99 13.65
C ASN A 330 -5.53 25.36 14.24
N SER A 331 -5.02 24.59 15.22
CA SER A 331 -3.74 24.86 15.89
C SER A 331 -2.66 23.78 15.72
N LEU A 332 -2.93 22.70 14.98
CA LEU A 332 -1.89 21.75 14.55
C LEU A 332 -1.31 22.24 13.22
N GLU A 333 -0.46 23.26 13.31
CA GLU A 333 0.46 23.62 12.23
C GLU A 333 1.40 22.43 12.00
N ASP A 334 1.30 21.81 10.82
CA ASP A 334 2.20 20.85 10.17
C ASP A 334 3.02 19.88 11.08
N LEU A 335 2.85 18.57 10.88
CA LEU A 335 3.64 17.56 11.59
C LEU A 335 5.12 17.64 11.20
N LEU A 336 5.96 18.03 12.17
CA LEU A 336 7.39 18.23 11.96
C LEU A 336 8.14 16.89 11.85
N PRO A 337 9.19 16.83 11.01
CA PRO A 337 10.07 15.67 10.97
C PRO A 337 10.84 15.52 12.29
N ILE A 338 11.05 14.26 12.73
CA ILE A 338 11.95 13.92 13.86
C ILE A 338 13.35 14.43 13.55
N SER A 339 13.78 14.25 12.30
CA SER A 339 15.10 14.61 11.85
C SER A 339 15.09 14.83 10.35
N THR A 340 15.93 15.77 9.92
CA THR A 340 16.19 16.05 8.51
C THR A 340 17.69 16.08 8.30
N LEU A 341 18.16 15.31 7.33
CA LEU A 341 19.57 15.17 6.98
C LEU A 341 19.78 15.56 5.52
N GLN A 342 20.83 16.34 5.24
CA GLN A 342 21.29 16.55 3.87
C GLN A 342 22.09 15.33 3.42
N VAL A 343 21.63 14.64 2.38
CA VAL A 343 22.36 13.52 1.80
C VAL A 343 23.57 14.05 1.03
N ASP A 344 24.77 13.53 1.34
CA ASP A 344 25.99 13.91 0.64
C ASP A 344 25.99 13.31 -0.77
N THR A 345 25.53 14.13 -1.71
CA THR A 345 25.58 13.86 -3.14
C THR A 345 26.75 14.65 -3.73
N LYS A 346 27.99 14.21 -3.46
CA LYS A 346 29.24 14.79 -4.01
C LYS A 346 29.04 15.34 -5.43
N LYS A 347 29.03 16.68 -5.59
CA LYS A 347 29.03 17.56 -6.81
C LYS A 347 28.23 17.19 -8.08
N TYR A 348 27.76 15.96 -8.27
CA TYR A 348 27.22 15.46 -9.55
C TYR A 348 26.00 14.54 -9.38
N GLY A 349 25.61 14.23 -8.14
CA GLY A 349 24.51 13.33 -7.87
C GLY A 349 23.22 14.00 -7.47
N HIS A 350 22.10 13.35 -7.80
CA HIS A 350 20.78 13.68 -7.30
C HIS A 350 20.23 12.44 -6.61
N THR A 351 19.57 12.60 -5.47
CA THR A 351 18.90 11.49 -4.79
C THR A 351 17.70 11.04 -5.63
N TRP A 352 17.52 9.73 -5.72
CA TRP A 352 16.48 9.10 -6.53
C TRP A 352 15.40 8.49 -5.69
N ALA A 353 15.81 7.69 -4.70
CA ALA A 353 14.91 6.90 -3.90
C ALA A 353 15.42 6.77 -2.47
N CYS A 354 14.50 6.57 -1.55
CA CYS A 354 14.78 6.10 -0.20
C CYS A 354 13.94 4.85 0.06
N SER A 355 14.50 3.88 0.77
CA SER A 355 13.74 2.71 1.21
C SER A 355 14.23 2.16 2.55
N PHE A 356 13.31 1.79 3.42
CA PHE A 356 13.64 1.17 4.71
C PHE A 356 14.16 -0.25 4.49
N LEU A 357 15.27 -0.57 5.17
CA LEU A 357 15.82 -1.91 5.27
C LEU A 357 15.34 -2.64 6.53
N SER A 358 15.08 -1.86 7.59
CA SER A 358 14.54 -2.25 8.89
C SER A 358 13.95 -1.00 9.55
N ASP A 359 13.30 -1.11 10.71
CA ASP A 359 12.70 0.05 11.39
C ASP A 359 13.72 1.14 11.76
N ASP A 360 14.97 0.74 11.98
CA ASP A 360 16.09 1.59 12.36
C ASP A 360 17.05 1.88 11.19
N ARG A 361 16.80 1.41 9.96
CA ARG A 361 17.73 1.60 8.84
C ARG A 361 17.04 1.99 7.56
N ILE A 362 17.60 2.99 6.90
CA ILE A 362 17.14 3.47 5.60
C ILE A 362 18.27 3.54 4.60
N ALA A 363 18.03 2.97 3.42
CA ALA A 363 18.89 3.09 2.27
C ALA A 363 18.47 4.29 1.41
N VAL A 364 19.44 5.05 0.93
CA VAL A 364 19.26 6.15 -0.01
C VAL A 364 20.05 5.85 -1.28
N GLY A 365 19.34 5.83 -2.40
CA GLY A 365 19.93 5.76 -3.72
C GLY A 365 20.24 7.15 -4.26
N SER A 366 21.47 7.35 -4.72
CA SER A 366 21.91 8.57 -5.40
C SER A 366 22.40 8.28 -6.82
N GLY A 367 22.06 9.16 -7.74
CA GLY A 367 22.53 9.10 -9.11
C GLY A 367 23.92 9.64 -9.29
N ARG A 368 24.67 9.10 -10.27
CA ARG A 368 25.98 9.63 -10.71
C ARG A 368 26.96 9.89 -9.55
N SER A 369 26.97 9.00 -8.56
CA SER A 369 27.88 9.00 -7.42
C SER A 369 28.83 7.80 -7.48
N PHE A 370 30.04 7.94 -6.95
CA PHE A 370 30.94 6.80 -6.69
C PHE A 370 30.43 5.91 -5.55
N GLU A 371 29.54 6.46 -4.71
CA GLU A 371 28.83 5.76 -3.65
C GLU A 371 27.32 5.93 -3.93
N PRO A 372 26.76 5.18 -4.90
CA PRO A 372 25.38 5.34 -5.35
C PRO A 372 24.35 4.84 -4.32
N LEU A 373 24.78 4.13 -3.29
CA LEU A 373 23.95 3.63 -2.21
C LEU A 373 24.59 4.02 -0.87
N GLN A 374 23.83 4.73 -0.05
CA GLN A 374 24.21 5.11 1.30
C GLN A 374 23.17 4.57 2.28
N VAL A 375 23.62 4.08 3.43
CA VAL A 375 22.73 3.55 4.47
C VAL A 375 22.86 4.42 5.72
N TYR A 376 21.71 4.78 6.26
CA TYR A 376 21.57 5.61 7.45
C TYR A 376 20.85 4.82 8.54
N THR A 377 21.25 5.08 9.78
CA THR A 377 20.59 4.59 10.98
C THR A 377 19.66 5.65 11.53
N ILE A 378 18.43 5.24 11.86
CA ILE A 378 17.41 6.05 12.49
C ILE A 378 17.43 5.74 13.99
N THR A 379 17.65 6.77 14.80
CA THR A 379 17.60 6.70 16.26
C THR A 379 16.50 7.63 16.77
N SER A 380 16.13 7.51 18.04
CA SER A 380 15.22 8.46 18.70
C SER A 380 15.74 9.91 18.69
N SER A 381 17.06 10.10 18.54
CA SER A 381 17.72 11.40 18.40
C SER A 381 17.86 11.89 16.96
N GLY A 382 17.51 11.07 15.95
CA GLY A 382 17.47 11.46 14.54
C GLY A 382 18.20 10.52 13.59
N ILE A 383 18.60 11.04 12.42
CA ILE A 383 19.23 10.25 11.36
C ILE A 383 20.75 10.41 11.45
N SER A 384 21.49 9.29 11.40
CA SER A 384 22.95 9.28 11.38
C SER A 384 23.47 8.39 10.26
N GLN A 385 24.53 8.82 9.57
CA GLN A 385 25.14 8.01 8.51
C GLN A 385 25.94 6.88 9.13
N GLN A 386 25.75 5.66 8.62
CA GLN A 386 26.61 4.55 9.01
C GLN A 386 27.99 4.78 8.38
N VAL A 387 28.99 5.06 9.22
CA VAL A 387 30.39 5.13 8.76
C VAL A 387 30.73 3.75 8.22
N THR A 388 30.90 3.66 6.89
CA THR A 388 31.42 2.44 6.29
C THR A 388 32.89 2.40 6.68
N LEU A 389 33.23 1.57 7.67
CA LEU A 389 34.63 1.28 7.98
C LEU A 389 35.25 0.73 6.69
N GLY A 390 36.14 1.52 6.10
CA GLY A 390 36.82 1.17 4.86
C GLY A 390 37.53 -0.18 5.00
N SER A 391 37.32 -1.01 3.98
CA SER A 391 38.07 -2.23 3.70
C SER A 391 39.57 -2.00 3.64
#